data_AF-A0A444W1J5-F1
#
_entry.id   AF-A0A444W1J5-F1
#
_cell.length_a   1.000
_cell.length_b   1.000
_cell.length_c   1.000
_cell.angle_alpha   90.00
_cell.angle_beta   90.00
_cell.angle_gamma   90.00
#
_symmetry.space_group_name_H-M   'P 1'
#
loop_
_entity.id
_entity.type
_entity.pdbx_description
1 polymer ?
#
loop_
_entity_poly.entity_id
_entity_poly.type
_entity_poly.pdbx_seq_one_letter_code
_entity_poly.pdbx_strand_id
1 'polypeptide(L)'
;MLFPFLVSLVGLFFLLANAIRFYMTCKKRDVLYRIITAYLVLLFGVELLCHIIGFLYPNSNFFLSHYYFIFQFVTLNLFFYKSFSSKALKQIMVIVFVSVLIILGYQYFKRPSLYWEFNLVEIAITSIPLLFYAVYFIVSNLKKHKHNYFYFCNGLIIYVTSSAGIFLSGNSESVIFTEPFVLDFWFFNSLFYILYQFLIYKEWRSLNFRRKTKKKLQ
;
A
#
# COMPACT_ATOMS: atom_id res chain seq x y z
N MET A 1 -24.60 -2.26 3.82
CA MET A 1 -23.64 -1.13 3.70
C MET A 1 -22.95 -0.76 5.01
N LEU A 2 -23.65 -0.69 6.16
CA LEU A 2 -23.03 -0.26 7.43
C LEU A 2 -21.93 -1.20 7.95
N PHE A 3 -22.10 -2.52 7.81
CA PHE A 3 -21.11 -3.50 8.29
C PHE A 3 -19.78 -3.46 7.52
N PRO A 4 -19.72 -3.52 6.17
CA PRO A 4 -18.46 -3.34 5.43
C PRO A 4 -17.74 -2.02 5.76
N PHE A 5 -18.50 -0.94 5.96
CA PHE A 5 -17.95 0.35 6.38
C PHE A 5 -17.33 0.31 7.79
N LEU A 6 -17.99 -0.35 8.76
CA LEU A 6 -17.40 -0.54 10.09
C LEU A 6 -16.09 -1.34 10.03
N VAL A 7 -16.02 -2.35 9.16
CA VAL A 7 -14.79 -3.13 8.95
C VAL A 7 -13.69 -2.27 8.33
N SER A 8 -14.02 -1.40 7.36
CA SER A 8 -13.02 -0.49 6.79
C SER A 8 -12.47 0.49 7.83
N LEU A 9 -13.31 0.98 8.76
CA LEU A 9 -12.88 1.82 9.89
C LEU A 9 -11.89 1.11 10.83
N VAL A 10 -12.05 -0.21 11.05
CA VAL A 10 -11.05 -0.99 11.79
C VAL A 10 -9.69 -0.95 11.07
N GLY A 11 -9.69 -1.11 9.74
CA GLY A 11 -8.51 -0.95 8.91
C GLY A 11 -7.86 0.43 9.05
N LEU A 12 -8.66 1.50 9.01
CA LEU A 12 -8.20 2.88 9.19
C LEU A 12 -7.57 3.09 10.58
N PHE A 13 -8.19 2.57 11.64
CA PHE A 13 -7.64 2.66 13.00
C PHE A 13 -6.30 1.93 13.13
N PHE A 14 -6.19 0.73 12.54
CA PHE A 14 -4.93 -0.02 12.51
C PHE A 14 -3.83 0.75 11.78
N LEU A 15 -4.15 1.37 10.65
CA LEU A 15 -3.23 2.23 9.90
C LEU A 15 -2.79 3.43 10.74
N LEU A 16 -3.70 4.12 11.41
CA LEU A 16 -3.37 5.24 12.30
C LEU A 16 -2.42 4.80 13.42
N ALA A 17 -2.74 3.69 14.08
CA ALA A 17 -1.90 3.14 15.14
C ALA A 17 -0.49 2.79 14.62
N ASN A 18 -0.39 2.22 13.42
CA ASN A 18 0.89 1.94 12.78
C ASN A 18 1.65 3.21 12.41
N ALA A 19 0.99 4.20 11.80
CA ALA A 19 1.59 5.48 11.43
C ALA A 19 2.18 6.19 12.66
N ILE A 20 1.43 6.28 13.76
CA ILE A 20 1.90 6.85 15.04
C ILE A 20 3.11 6.08 15.56
N ARG A 21 3.04 4.74 15.61
CA ARG A 21 4.12 3.89 16.12
C ARG A 21 5.41 4.03 15.33
N PHE A 22 5.33 4.03 14.00
CA PHE A 22 6.48 4.27 13.14
C PHE A 22 7.03 5.68 13.35
N TYR A 23 6.17 6.70 13.34
CA TYR A 23 6.57 8.09 13.55
C TYR A 23 7.31 8.31 14.88
N MET A 24 6.74 7.86 16.00
CA MET A 24 7.35 8.01 17.33
C MET A 24 8.73 7.35 17.45
N THR A 25 8.96 6.24 16.73
CA THR A 25 10.22 5.49 16.80
C THR A 25 11.17 5.78 15.63
N CYS A 26 10.81 6.72 14.76
CA CYS A 26 11.55 7.14 13.57
C CYS A 26 12.86 7.87 13.90
N LYS A 27 12.95 8.53 15.07
CA LYS A 27 14.15 9.27 15.47
C LYS A 27 15.39 8.36 15.48
N LYS A 28 16.43 8.78 14.74
CA LYS A 28 17.69 8.04 14.53
C LYS A 28 17.51 6.66 13.85
N ARG A 29 16.46 6.46 13.05
CA ARG A 29 16.30 5.29 12.18
C ARG A 29 16.92 5.52 10.80
N ASP A 30 17.19 4.41 10.12
CA ASP A 30 17.72 4.33 8.76
C ASP A 30 16.71 4.88 7.72
N VAL A 31 17.21 5.13 6.52
CA VAL A 31 16.44 5.75 5.43
C VAL A 31 15.21 4.92 5.06
N LEU A 32 15.31 3.59 5.02
CA LEU A 32 14.19 2.71 4.68
C LEU A 32 13.04 2.83 5.67
N TYR A 33 13.36 2.89 6.96
CA TYR A 33 12.38 3.08 8.02
C TYR A 33 11.64 4.42 7.87
N ARG A 34 12.37 5.49 7.52
CA ARG A 34 11.79 6.82 7.29
C ARG A 34 10.86 6.83 6.08
N ILE A 35 11.23 6.13 5.00
CA ILE A 35 10.39 5.98 3.81
C ILE A 35 9.09 5.24 4.17
N ILE A 36 9.15 4.12 4.91
CA ILE A 36 7.94 3.43 5.37
C ILE A 36 7.10 4.32 6.30
N THR A 37 7.73 5.11 7.16
CA THR A 37 6.98 6.05 8.02
C THR A 37 6.22 7.07 7.16
N ALA A 38 6.88 7.67 6.16
CA ALA A 38 6.22 8.60 5.24
C ALA A 38 5.10 7.93 4.45
N TYR A 39 5.33 6.70 3.96
CA TYR A 39 4.31 5.88 3.28
C TYR A 39 3.05 5.73 4.13
N LEU A 40 3.18 5.30 5.40
CA LEU A 40 2.03 5.08 6.29
C LEU A 40 1.28 6.38 6.61
N VAL A 41 1.98 7.49 6.77
CA VAL A 41 1.37 8.80 7.05
C VAL A 41 0.60 9.31 5.83
N LEU A 42 1.19 9.22 4.64
CA LEU A 42 0.50 9.61 3.39
C LEU A 42 -0.71 8.72 3.12
N LEU A 43 -0.57 7.41 3.30
CA LEU A 43 -1.66 6.44 3.17
C LEU A 43 -2.79 6.76 4.15
N PHE A 44 -2.45 7.11 5.40
CA PHE A 44 -3.45 7.53 6.38
C PHE A 44 -4.19 8.79 5.96
N GLY A 45 -3.50 9.79 5.41
CA GLY A 45 -4.15 10.99 4.88
C GLY A 45 -5.17 10.67 3.78
N VAL A 46 -4.79 9.86 2.79
CA VAL A 46 -5.68 9.47 1.68
C VAL A 46 -6.88 8.65 2.19
N GLU A 47 -6.63 7.64 3.03
CA GLU A 47 -7.69 6.79 3.57
C GLU A 47 -8.65 7.58 4.47
N LEU A 48 -8.15 8.48 5.31
CA LEU A 48 -8.99 9.34 6.14
C LEU A 48 -9.91 10.22 5.29
N LEU A 49 -9.37 10.85 4.23
CA LEU A 49 -10.16 11.64 3.29
C LEU A 49 -11.19 10.78 2.56
N CYS A 50 -10.84 9.53 2.21
CA CYS A 50 -11.74 8.59 1.54
C CYS A 50 -12.95 8.26 2.41
N HIS A 51 -12.72 8.05 3.71
CA HIS A 51 -13.79 7.79 4.68
C HIS A 51 -14.63 9.03 4.98
N ILE A 52 -14.00 10.21 5.14
CA ILE A 52 -14.72 11.47 5.37
C ILE A 52 -15.63 11.81 4.19
N ILE A 53 -15.09 11.78 2.97
CA ILE A 53 -15.88 12.06 1.75
C ILE A 53 -16.91 10.97 1.53
N GLY A 54 -16.56 9.69 1.69
CA GLY A 54 -17.53 8.59 1.54
C GLY A 54 -18.69 8.66 2.54
N PHE A 55 -18.46 9.22 3.74
CA PHE A 55 -19.51 9.44 4.74
C PHE A 55 -20.37 10.67 4.42
N LEU A 56 -19.77 11.79 4.03
CA LEU A 56 -20.49 13.05 3.75
C LEU A 56 -21.19 13.04 2.38
N TYR A 57 -20.54 12.44 1.38
CA TYR A 57 -20.97 12.37 -0.02
C TYR A 57 -20.71 10.95 -0.56
N PRO A 58 -21.63 10.00 -0.30
CA PRO A 58 -21.51 8.62 -0.77
C PRO A 58 -21.19 8.54 -2.27
N ASN A 59 -20.31 7.62 -2.66
CA ASN A 59 -19.85 7.38 -4.03
C ASN A 59 -19.11 8.55 -4.72
N SER A 60 -18.74 9.62 -3.99
CA SER A 60 -18.01 10.77 -4.56
C SER A 60 -16.50 10.73 -4.29
N ASN A 61 -15.97 9.60 -3.82
CA ASN A 61 -14.57 9.44 -3.40
C ASN A 61 -13.68 8.70 -4.40
N PHE A 62 -14.18 8.36 -5.60
CA PHE A 62 -13.42 7.60 -6.61
C PHE A 62 -12.08 8.24 -6.97
N PHE A 63 -12.04 9.56 -7.08
CA PHE A 63 -10.83 10.30 -7.43
C PHE A 63 -9.68 10.09 -6.43
N LEU A 64 -9.99 9.76 -5.16
CA LEU A 64 -8.96 9.50 -4.13
C LEU A 64 -8.18 8.21 -4.40
N SER A 65 -8.74 7.28 -5.18
CA SER A 65 -8.02 6.09 -5.60
C SER A 65 -6.77 6.42 -6.42
N HIS A 66 -6.79 7.49 -7.23
CA HIS A 66 -5.60 7.92 -7.98
C HIS A 66 -4.45 8.33 -7.06
N TYR A 67 -4.78 9.12 -6.03
CA TYR A 67 -3.80 9.52 -5.03
C TYR A 67 -3.26 8.31 -4.26
N TYR A 68 -4.14 7.37 -3.92
CA TYR A 68 -3.76 6.11 -3.29
C TYR A 68 -2.72 5.35 -4.12
N PHE A 69 -3.04 5.02 -5.38
CA PHE A 69 -2.16 4.22 -6.24
C PHE A 69 -0.86 4.95 -6.60
N ILE A 70 -0.92 6.24 -6.91
CA ILE A 70 0.26 7.04 -7.24
C ILE A 70 1.17 7.22 -6.02
N PHE A 71 0.64 7.58 -4.85
CA PHE A 71 1.48 7.74 -3.65
C PHE A 71 2.08 6.42 -3.19
N GLN A 72 1.31 5.33 -3.26
CA GLN A 72 1.83 3.99 -3.00
C GLN A 72 2.95 3.64 -3.97
N PHE A 73 2.75 3.85 -5.28
CA PHE A 73 3.77 3.60 -6.30
C PHE A 73 5.04 4.41 -6.06
N VAL A 74 4.94 5.72 -5.90
CA VAL A 74 6.09 6.61 -5.72
C VAL A 74 6.88 6.24 -4.47
N THR A 75 6.20 6.08 -3.33
CA THR A 75 6.87 5.85 -2.05
C THR A 75 7.51 4.47 -1.97
N LEU A 76 6.82 3.44 -2.49
CA LEU A 76 7.35 2.08 -2.48
C LEU A 76 8.44 1.87 -3.54
N ASN A 77 8.37 2.53 -4.68
CA ASN A 77 9.46 2.52 -5.66
C ASN A 77 10.74 3.09 -5.02
N LEU A 78 10.63 4.21 -4.29
CA LEU A 78 11.75 4.78 -3.53
C LEU A 78 12.27 3.81 -2.46
N PHE A 79 11.39 3.12 -1.73
CA PHE A 79 11.77 2.10 -0.75
C PHE A 79 12.60 0.98 -1.38
N PHE A 80 12.12 0.41 -2.49
CA PHE A 80 12.83 -0.68 -3.18
C PHE A 80 14.13 -0.20 -3.82
N TYR A 81 14.15 1.01 -4.39
CA TYR A 81 15.35 1.60 -5.00
C TYR A 81 16.47 1.77 -3.97
N LYS A 82 16.13 2.21 -2.75
CA LYS A 82 17.09 2.31 -1.65
C LYS A 82 17.46 0.96 -1.04
N SER A 83 16.57 -0.03 -1.13
CA SER A 83 16.79 -1.37 -0.59
C SER A 83 17.74 -2.23 -1.44
N PHE A 84 17.72 -2.07 -2.76
CA PHE A 84 18.55 -2.87 -3.65
C PHE A 84 19.98 -2.33 -3.76
N SER A 85 20.92 -3.23 -4.04
CA SER A 85 22.35 -2.89 -4.26
C SER A 85 22.74 -2.93 -5.74
N SER A 86 22.04 -3.72 -6.56
CA SER A 86 22.34 -3.87 -7.99
C SER A 86 22.08 -2.57 -8.75
N LYS A 87 23.11 -2.06 -9.45
CA LYS A 87 23.01 -0.86 -10.30
C LYS A 87 22.06 -1.08 -11.48
N ALA A 88 22.15 -2.25 -12.14
CA ALA A 88 21.29 -2.59 -13.27
C ALA A 88 19.81 -2.60 -12.86
N LEU A 89 19.48 -3.23 -11.72
CA LEU A 89 18.11 -3.26 -11.22
C LEU A 89 17.58 -1.86 -10.91
N LYS A 90 18.41 -1.00 -10.29
CA LYS A 90 18.05 0.40 -10.03
C LYS A 90 17.79 1.19 -11.30
N GLN A 91 18.59 0.98 -12.34
CA GLN A 91 18.39 1.64 -13.62
C GLN A 91 17.07 1.21 -14.27
N ILE A 92 16.76 -0.09 -14.27
CA ILE A 92 15.47 -0.63 -14.74
C ILE A 92 14.32 0.01 -13.95
N MET A 93 14.43 0.09 -12.62
CA MET A 93 13.39 0.70 -11.79
C MET A 93 13.14 2.17 -12.13
N VAL A 94 14.19 2.95 -12.40
CA VAL A 94 14.06 4.36 -12.81
C VAL A 94 13.38 4.47 -14.16
N ILE A 95 13.76 3.63 -15.14
CA ILE A 95 13.09 3.59 -16.45
C ILE A 95 11.61 3.28 -16.29
N VAL A 96 11.27 2.22 -15.54
CA VAL A 96 9.88 1.84 -15.28
C VAL A 96 9.13 2.95 -14.55
N PHE A 97 9.74 3.59 -13.55
CA PHE A 97 9.14 4.70 -12.80
C PHE A 97 8.78 5.87 -13.71
N VAL A 98 9.73 6.32 -14.53
CA VAL A 98 9.52 7.43 -15.46
C VAL A 98 8.49 7.07 -16.53
N SER A 99 8.57 5.87 -17.11
CA SER A 99 7.61 5.40 -18.11
C SER A 99 6.18 5.36 -17.57
N VAL A 100 5.97 4.84 -16.35
CA VAL A 100 4.64 4.81 -15.72
C VAL A 100 4.10 6.23 -15.54
N LEU A 101 4.90 7.17 -15.03
CA LEU A 101 4.45 8.55 -14.85
C LEU A 101 4.13 9.26 -16.17
N ILE A 102 4.91 9.02 -17.22
CA ILE A 102 4.65 9.58 -18.56
C ILE A 102 3.33 9.03 -19.13
N ILE A 103 3.12 7.71 -19.01
CA ILE A 103 1.89 7.05 -19.50
C ILE A 103 0.67 7.62 -18.77
N LEU A 104 0.71 7.73 -17.45
CA LEU A 104 -0.37 8.32 -16.66
C LEU A 104 -0.60 9.80 -17.01
N GLY A 105 0.48 10.60 -17.07
CA GLY A 105 0.38 12.01 -17.44
C GLY A 105 -0.26 12.22 -18.81
N TYR A 106 0.15 11.43 -19.81
CA TYR A 106 -0.46 11.46 -21.14
C TYR A 106 -1.93 11.00 -21.12
N GLN A 107 -2.25 9.95 -20.36
CA GLN A 107 -3.61 9.44 -20.25
C GLN A 107 -4.57 10.49 -19.66
N TYR A 108 -4.19 11.14 -18.56
CA TYR A 108 -4.99 12.20 -17.94
C TYR A 108 -5.05 13.48 -18.78
N PHE A 109 -4.00 13.79 -19.55
CA PHE A 109 -4.03 14.90 -20.51
C PHE A 109 -5.03 14.64 -21.65
N LYS A 110 -5.05 13.41 -22.19
CA LYS A 110 -5.95 13.02 -23.30
C LYS A 110 -7.39 12.83 -22.86
N ARG A 111 -7.63 12.29 -21.67
CA ARG A 111 -8.97 12.00 -21.16
C ARG A 111 -9.09 12.36 -19.67
N PRO A 112 -9.28 13.65 -19.35
CA PRO A 112 -9.41 14.12 -17.97
C PRO A 112 -10.58 13.49 -17.20
N SER A 113 -11.62 13.02 -17.91
CA SER A 113 -12.77 12.36 -17.29
C SER A 113 -12.40 11.12 -16.48
N LEU A 114 -11.28 10.46 -16.80
CA LEU A 114 -10.77 9.30 -16.05
C LEU A 114 -10.42 9.61 -14.60
N TYR A 115 -10.32 10.88 -14.21
CA TYR A 115 -10.07 11.30 -12.84
C TYR A 115 -11.26 11.02 -11.89
N TRP A 116 -12.46 10.87 -12.44
CA TRP A 116 -13.69 10.67 -11.66
C TRP A 116 -14.10 9.20 -11.55
N GLU A 117 -13.32 8.29 -12.12
CA GLU A 117 -13.62 6.86 -12.22
C GLU A 117 -12.38 6.03 -11.87
N PHE A 118 -12.54 4.73 -11.62
CA PHE A 118 -11.38 3.84 -11.44
C PHE A 118 -10.61 3.67 -12.76
N ASN A 119 -9.37 4.16 -12.80
CA ASN A 119 -8.50 3.99 -13.95
C ASN A 119 -7.80 2.62 -13.91
N LEU A 120 -8.40 1.61 -14.55
CA LEU A 120 -7.87 0.24 -14.54
C LEU A 120 -6.42 0.14 -15.04
N VAL A 121 -6.06 0.97 -16.03
CA VAL A 121 -4.69 1.02 -16.55
C VAL A 121 -3.74 1.49 -15.46
N GLU A 122 -4.08 2.57 -14.75
CA GLU A 122 -3.30 3.08 -13.63
C GLU A 122 -3.07 2.00 -12.58
N ILE A 123 -4.15 1.36 -12.12
CA ILE A 123 -4.11 0.31 -11.11
C ILE A 123 -3.15 -0.81 -11.52
N ALA A 124 -3.22 -1.26 -12.77
CA ALA A 124 -2.35 -2.31 -13.29
C ALA A 124 -0.88 -1.86 -13.36
N ILE A 125 -0.59 -0.73 -13.99
CA ILE A 125 0.79 -0.30 -14.26
C ILE A 125 1.51 0.22 -13.01
N THR A 126 0.78 0.65 -11.97
CA THR A 126 1.38 0.97 -10.67
C THR A 126 1.59 -0.26 -9.80
N SER A 127 0.69 -1.25 -9.86
CA SER A 127 0.72 -2.41 -8.96
C SER A 127 1.69 -3.49 -9.43
N ILE A 128 1.70 -3.80 -10.72
CA ILE A 128 2.52 -4.89 -11.28
C ILE A 128 4.02 -4.69 -10.97
N PRO A 129 4.63 -3.52 -11.21
CA PRO A 129 6.04 -3.32 -10.88
C PRO A 129 6.33 -3.50 -9.38
N LEU A 130 5.45 -3.01 -8.51
CA LEU A 130 5.61 -3.15 -7.06
C LEU A 130 5.59 -4.61 -6.62
N LEU A 131 4.72 -5.44 -7.21
CA LEU A 131 4.67 -6.88 -6.95
C LEU A 131 5.99 -7.56 -7.35
N PHE A 132 6.52 -7.27 -8.54
CA PHE A 132 7.82 -7.78 -8.96
C PHE A 132 8.95 -7.36 -8.02
N TYR A 133 8.98 -6.09 -7.60
CA TYR A 133 9.98 -5.60 -6.66
C TYR A 133 9.87 -6.27 -5.28
N ALA A 134 8.65 -6.44 -4.77
CA ALA A 134 8.41 -7.08 -3.48
C ALA A 134 8.83 -8.56 -3.48
N VAL A 135 8.48 -9.31 -4.53
CA VAL A 135 8.89 -10.72 -4.71
C VAL A 135 10.41 -10.82 -4.80
N TYR A 136 11.03 -9.99 -5.64
CA TYR A 136 12.49 -9.97 -5.76
C TYR A 136 13.17 -9.62 -4.42
N PHE A 137 12.63 -8.67 -3.67
CA PHE A 137 13.14 -8.28 -2.36
C PHE A 137 13.08 -9.45 -1.36
N ILE A 138 11.98 -10.19 -1.30
CA ILE A 138 11.84 -11.37 -0.44
C ILE A 138 12.89 -12.43 -0.80
N VAL A 139 12.99 -12.80 -2.08
CA VAL A 139 13.94 -13.81 -2.55
C VAL A 139 15.38 -13.38 -2.26
N SER A 140 15.73 -12.11 -2.49
CA SER A 140 17.08 -11.59 -2.23
C SER A 140 17.41 -11.57 -0.74
N ASN A 141 16.45 -11.26 0.12
CA ASN A 141 16.65 -11.23 1.57
C ASN A 141 16.81 -12.62 2.17
N LEU A 142 16.03 -13.60 1.70
CA LEU A 142 16.17 -15.01 2.10
C LEU A 142 17.59 -15.52 1.79
N LYS A 143 18.10 -15.26 0.58
CA LYS A 143 19.48 -15.62 0.19
C LYS A 143 20.55 -14.97 1.06
N LYS A 144 20.28 -13.80 1.64
CA LYS A 144 21.24 -13.03 2.45
C LYS A 144 21.04 -13.22 3.96
N HIS A 145 20.15 -14.12 4.39
CA HIS A 145 19.74 -14.29 5.80
C HIS A 145 19.36 -12.98 6.51
N LYS A 146 18.81 -12.02 5.75
CA LYS A 146 18.29 -10.75 6.27
C LYS A 146 16.79 -10.85 6.38
N HIS A 147 16.25 -10.48 7.54
CA HIS A 147 14.81 -10.57 7.82
C HIS A 147 14.14 -9.21 8.06
N ASN A 148 14.84 -8.10 7.77
CA ASN A 148 14.25 -6.78 7.94
C ASN A 148 13.27 -6.52 6.79
N TYR A 149 12.11 -5.97 7.11
CA TYR A 149 11.01 -5.64 6.19
C TYR A 149 10.36 -6.85 5.52
N PHE A 150 10.55 -8.06 6.07
CA PHE A 150 9.98 -9.28 5.52
C PHE A 150 8.46 -9.34 5.69
N TYR A 151 7.94 -9.04 6.89
CA TYR A 151 6.49 -9.05 7.12
C TYR A 151 5.80 -7.94 6.33
N PHE A 152 6.45 -6.78 6.23
CA PHE A 152 5.99 -5.67 5.39
C PHE A 152 5.83 -6.09 3.93
N CYS A 153 6.85 -6.69 3.31
CA CYS A 153 6.79 -7.08 1.89
C CYS A 153 5.81 -8.23 1.64
N ASN A 154 5.70 -9.20 2.55
CA ASN A 154 4.69 -10.26 2.41
C ASN A 154 3.28 -9.70 2.47
N GLY A 155 3.01 -8.82 3.44
CA GLY A 155 1.71 -8.16 3.53
C GLY A 155 1.41 -7.29 2.31
N LEU A 156 2.42 -6.59 1.79
CA LEU A 156 2.30 -5.81 0.56
C LEU A 156 1.91 -6.70 -0.63
N ILE A 157 2.54 -7.85 -0.82
CA ILE A 157 2.20 -8.77 -1.94
C ILE A 157 0.76 -9.25 -1.80
N ILE A 158 0.38 -9.73 -0.61
CA ILE A 158 -0.97 -10.26 -0.36
C ILE A 158 -2.02 -9.19 -0.64
N TYR A 159 -1.82 -7.99 -0.10
CA TYR A 159 -2.78 -6.91 -0.24
C TYR A 159 -2.82 -6.33 -1.65
N VAL A 160 -1.67 -6.03 -2.27
CA VAL A 160 -1.65 -5.45 -3.62
C VAL A 160 -2.21 -6.41 -4.65
N THR A 161 -1.90 -7.71 -4.55
CA THR A 161 -2.47 -8.71 -5.48
C THR A 161 -3.98 -8.82 -5.32
N SER A 162 -4.48 -8.93 -4.08
CA SER A 162 -5.92 -9.05 -3.83
C SER A 162 -6.68 -7.77 -4.18
N SER A 163 -6.16 -6.61 -3.75
CA SER A 163 -6.77 -5.30 -4.02
C SER A 163 -6.79 -4.99 -5.51
N ALA A 164 -5.66 -5.14 -6.22
CA ALA A 164 -5.63 -4.95 -7.66
C ALA A 164 -6.57 -5.91 -8.39
N GLY A 165 -6.66 -7.18 -7.94
CA GLY A 165 -7.62 -8.14 -8.47
C GLY A 165 -9.07 -7.67 -8.31
N ILE A 166 -9.44 -7.16 -7.13
CA ILE A 166 -10.77 -6.61 -6.83
C ILE A 166 -11.09 -5.41 -7.73
N PHE A 167 -10.17 -4.44 -7.83
CA PHE A 167 -10.39 -3.27 -8.70
C PHE A 167 -10.45 -3.63 -10.18
N LEU A 168 -9.64 -4.59 -10.64
CA LEU A 168 -9.62 -5.07 -12.04
C LEU A 168 -10.82 -5.95 -12.38
N SER A 169 -11.42 -6.65 -11.40
CA SER A 169 -12.66 -7.42 -11.60
C SER A 169 -13.90 -6.55 -11.85
N GLY A 170 -13.71 -5.23 -11.85
CA GLY A 170 -14.72 -4.26 -12.21
C GLY A 170 -15.49 -3.78 -11.00
N ASN A 171 -15.91 -2.53 -11.08
CA ASN A 171 -16.87 -1.83 -10.22
C ASN A 171 -18.28 -2.45 -10.32
N SER A 172 -18.33 -3.78 -10.37
CA SER A 172 -19.52 -4.58 -10.49
C SER A 172 -20.17 -4.55 -9.13
N GLU A 173 -21.41 -4.07 -9.05
CA GLU A 173 -22.30 -4.19 -7.88
C GLU A 173 -22.67 -5.67 -7.60
N SER A 174 -21.77 -6.60 -7.91
CA SER A 174 -21.85 -8.02 -7.64
C SER A 174 -21.77 -8.25 -6.14
N VAL A 175 -22.94 -8.20 -5.51
CA VAL A 175 -23.20 -8.74 -4.20
C VAL A 175 -22.96 -10.25 -4.26
N ILE A 176 -21.98 -10.75 -3.50
CA ILE A 176 -21.61 -12.17 -3.51
C ILE A 176 -22.58 -12.97 -2.62
N PHE A 177 -23.04 -12.39 -1.51
CA PHE A 177 -24.05 -12.95 -0.61
C PHE A 177 -24.97 -11.86 -0.09
N THR A 178 -26.27 -12.13 0.00
CA THR A 178 -27.31 -11.18 0.43
C THR A 178 -27.79 -11.37 1.88
N GLU A 179 -27.62 -12.54 2.50
CA GLU A 179 -28.21 -12.89 3.81
C GLU A 179 -27.21 -13.65 4.71
N PRO A 180 -27.05 -13.33 6.01
CA PRO A 180 -27.59 -12.17 6.76
C PRO A 180 -26.73 -10.90 6.62
N PHE A 181 -25.60 -10.96 5.90
CA PHE A 181 -24.73 -9.82 5.64
C PHE A 181 -24.45 -9.72 4.15
N VAL A 182 -24.63 -8.51 3.59
CA VAL A 182 -24.19 -8.17 2.23
C VAL A 182 -22.66 -8.19 2.22
N LEU A 183 -22.08 -9.28 1.72
CA LEU A 183 -20.64 -9.42 1.49
C LEU A 183 -20.34 -9.07 0.04
N ASP A 184 -19.64 -7.95 -0.15
CA ASP A 184 -19.17 -7.47 -1.44
C ASP A 184 -17.64 -7.58 -1.53
N PHE A 185 -17.09 -7.29 -2.70
CA PHE A 185 -15.64 -7.25 -2.89
C PHE A 185 -14.95 -6.20 -2.01
N TRP A 186 -15.65 -5.13 -1.62
CA TRP A 186 -15.12 -4.07 -0.75
C TRP A 186 -14.87 -4.54 0.68
N PHE A 187 -15.72 -5.42 1.20
CA PHE A 187 -15.49 -6.12 2.47
C PHE A 187 -14.18 -6.92 2.43
N PHE A 188 -13.97 -7.71 1.38
CA PHE A 188 -12.74 -8.50 1.23
C PHE A 188 -11.50 -7.60 1.11
N ASN A 189 -11.58 -6.51 0.33
CA ASN A 189 -10.50 -5.52 0.24
C ASN A 189 -10.15 -4.96 1.64
N SER A 190 -11.15 -4.66 2.45
CA SER A 190 -10.96 -4.19 3.83
C SER A 190 -10.32 -5.26 4.72
N LEU A 191 -10.70 -6.53 4.58
CA LEU A 191 -10.11 -7.63 5.33
C LEU A 191 -8.63 -7.85 4.98
N PHE A 192 -8.28 -7.86 3.69
CA PHE A 192 -6.89 -7.94 3.24
C PHE A 192 -6.09 -6.72 3.69
N TYR A 193 -6.71 -5.55 3.73
CA TYR A 193 -6.08 -4.35 4.24
C TYR A 193 -5.77 -4.45 5.74
N ILE A 194 -6.71 -4.94 6.56
CA ILE A 194 -6.48 -5.20 8.00
C ILE A 194 -5.33 -6.20 8.18
N LEU A 195 -5.30 -7.29 7.41
CA LEU A 195 -4.20 -8.26 7.44
C LEU A 195 -2.86 -7.59 7.10
N TYR A 196 -2.83 -6.72 6.09
CA TYR A 196 -1.63 -5.96 5.75
C TYR A 196 -1.18 -5.06 6.90
N GLN A 197 -2.10 -4.33 7.54
CA GLN A 197 -1.78 -3.51 8.69
C GLN A 197 -1.28 -4.33 9.89
N PHE A 198 -1.81 -5.53 10.11
CA PHE A 198 -1.31 -6.44 11.12
C PHE A 198 0.13 -6.88 10.84
N LEU A 199 0.47 -7.17 9.58
CA LEU A 199 1.84 -7.52 9.18
C LEU A 199 2.80 -6.34 9.29
N ILE A 200 2.36 -5.12 8.99
CA ILE A 200 3.12 -3.88 9.25
C ILE A 200 3.42 -3.73 10.75
N TYR A 201 2.44 -3.98 11.61
CA TYR A 201 2.64 -3.95 13.06
C TYR A 201 3.68 -5.00 13.51
N LYS A 202 3.58 -6.22 12.99
CA LYS A 202 4.54 -7.30 13.28
C LYS A 202 5.96 -6.92 12.85
N GLU A 203 6.11 -6.25 11.71
CA GLU A 203 7.38 -5.71 11.24
C GLU A 203 7.94 -4.67 12.22
N TRP A 204 7.13 -3.68 12.60
CA TRP A 204 7.52 -2.65 13.58
C TRP A 204 8.03 -3.27 14.89
N ARG A 205 7.32 -4.27 15.41
CA ARG A 205 7.69 -4.98 16.64
C ARG A 205 9.04 -5.69 16.47
N SER A 206 9.25 -6.39 15.36
CA SER A 206 10.52 -7.06 15.02
C SER A 206 11.69 -6.06 14.97
N LEU A 207 11.53 -4.95 14.24
CA LEU A 207 12.56 -3.92 14.07
C LEU A 207 12.89 -3.18 15.37
N ASN A 208 11.93 -3.01 16.28
CA ASN A 208 12.15 -2.41 17.58
C ASN A 208 12.81 -3.37 18.57
N PHE A 209 12.39 -4.63 18.59
CA PHE A 209 13.02 -5.65 19.44
C PHE A 209 14.51 -5.80 19.11
N ARG A 210 14.86 -5.98 17.83
CA ARG A 210 16.25 -6.08 17.36
C ARG A 210 17.09 -4.86 17.73
N ARG A 211 16.51 -3.65 17.67
CA ARG A 211 17.20 -2.42 18.05
C ARG A 211 17.49 -2.37 19.56
N LYS A 212 16.53 -2.78 20.40
CA LYS A 212 16.74 -2.85 21.85
C LYS A 212 17.83 -3.85 22.20
N THR A 213 17.86 -5.02 21.55
CA THR A 213 18.92 -6.03 21.77
C THR A 213 20.30 -5.51 21.38
N LYS A 214 20.44 -4.84 20.22
CA LYS A 214 21.72 -4.24 19.80
C LYS A 214 22.23 -3.19 20.79
N LYS A 215 21.34 -2.35 21.35
CA LYS A 215 21.71 -1.36 22.37
C LYS A 215 22.12 -1.96 23.71
N LYS A 216 21.72 -3.19 24.03
CA LYS A 216 22.13 -3.88 25.26
C LYS A 216 23.52 -4.53 25.14
N LEU A 217 23.99 -4.74 23.91
CA LEU A 217 25.28 -5.38 23.60
C LEU A 217 26.39 -4.35 23.32
N GLN A 218 26.07 -3.06 23.31
CA GLN A 218 26.99 -1.92 23.17
C GLN A 218 27.12 -1.23 24.51
#